data_AF-A0A7L4PPA0-F1
#
_entry.id   AF-A0A7L4PPA0-F1
#
_cell.length_a   1.000
_cell.length_b   1.000
_cell.length_c   1.000
_cell.angle_alpha   90.00
_cell.angle_beta   90.00
_cell.angle_gamma   90.00
#
_symmetry.space_group_name_H-M   'P 1'
#
loop_
_entity.id
_entity.type
_entity.pdbx_description
1 polymer ?
#
loop_
_entity_poly.entity_id
_entity_poly.type
_entity_poly.pdbx_seq_one_letter_code
_entity_poly.pdbx_strand_id
1 'polypeptide(L)'
;MPIINFNITKAEVEKKKLEKIPEGPVSFTQTPNIVSIKEMQMSGPGGRLNVLDVEFDFLSNYEPAVGSASIKGNVYYQEGEEFRRKIIEQWEGKKQLDTAFFDEVINGINAKCYVFSMMLIKELGLPIATPFRYSASPDAAKAEKPKKK
;
A
#
# COMPACT_ATOMS: atom_id res chain seq x y z
N MET A 1 -17.95 -8.22 5.10
CA MET A 1 -17.11 -7.54 4.09
C MET A 1 -17.95 -6.45 3.44
N PRO A 2 -17.97 -5.24 4.03
CA PRO A 2 -18.64 -4.04 3.55
C PRO A 2 -17.88 -3.33 2.42
N ILE A 3 -16.59 -3.64 2.20
CA ILE A 3 -15.86 -3.12 1.04
C ILE A 3 -16.38 -3.81 -0.23
N ILE A 4 -17.00 -3.04 -1.13
CA ILE A 4 -17.51 -3.55 -2.41
C ILE A 4 -16.37 -3.69 -3.41
N ASN A 5 -15.54 -2.66 -3.53
CA ASN A 5 -14.52 -2.60 -4.58
C ASN A 5 -13.41 -1.61 -4.22
N PHE A 6 -12.25 -1.81 -4.86
CA PHE A 6 -11.10 -0.92 -4.83
C PHE A 6 -10.79 -0.45 -6.24
N ASN A 7 -10.84 0.85 -6.44
CA ASN A 7 -10.52 1.50 -7.69
C ASN A 7 -9.15 2.17 -7.61
N ILE A 8 -8.18 1.74 -8.43
CA ILE A 8 -6.87 2.39 -8.50
C ILE A 8 -6.94 3.45 -9.59
N THR A 9 -6.71 4.72 -9.23
CA THR A 9 -6.79 5.86 -10.15
C THR A 9 -5.43 6.21 -10.73
N LYS A 10 -4.35 6.02 -9.96
CA LYS A 10 -2.99 6.29 -10.39
C LYS A 10 -2.01 5.36 -9.69
N ALA A 11 -1.01 4.90 -10.42
CA ALA A 11 0.12 4.18 -9.86
C ALA A 11 1.40 4.67 -10.53
N GLU A 12 2.36 5.11 -9.72
CA GLU A 12 3.65 5.61 -10.16
C GLU A 12 4.75 4.90 -9.39
N VAL A 13 5.79 4.49 -10.11
CA VAL A 13 7.01 3.96 -9.52
C VAL A 13 8.20 4.65 -10.17
N GLU A 14 9.11 5.11 -9.33
CA GLU A 14 10.31 5.78 -9.75
C GLU A 14 11.52 5.02 -9.22
N LYS A 15 12.43 4.66 -10.13
CA LYS A 15 13.76 4.19 -9.78
C LYS A 15 14.73 5.36 -9.90
N LYS A 16 15.33 5.74 -8.77
CA LYS A 16 16.31 6.82 -8.76
C LYS A 16 17.61 6.34 -9.40
N LYS A 17 18.21 7.21 -10.21
CA LYS A 17 19.55 6.96 -10.74
C LYS A 17 20.55 7.09 -9.59
N LEU A 18 21.20 5.98 -9.27
CA LEU A 18 22.18 5.92 -8.18
C LEU A 18 23.57 6.20 -8.75
N GLU A 19 24.28 7.16 -8.16
CA GLU A 19 25.68 7.43 -8.50
C GLU A 19 26.63 6.36 -7.94
N LYS A 20 26.21 5.67 -6.88
CA LYS A 20 26.91 4.54 -6.24
C LYS A 20 25.90 3.48 -5.83
N ILE A 21 26.30 2.21 -5.92
CA ILE A 21 25.48 1.11 -5.40
C ILE A 21 25.38 1.30 -3.88
N PRO A 22 24.16 1.34 -3.30
CA PRO A 22 24.02 1.52 -1.87
C PRO A 22 24.61 0.33 -1.14
N GLU A 23 25.52 0.60 -0.21
CA GLU A 23 26.11 -0.40 0.67
C GLU A 23 25.27 -0.47 1.95
N GLY A 24 24.79 -1.67 2.31
CA GLY A 24 24.05 -1.91 3.54
C GLY A 24 22.60 -2.38 3.34
N PRO A 25 21.86 -2.55 4.45
CA PRO A 25 20.48 -3.00 4.40
C PRO A 25 19.59 -1.93 3.77
N VAL A 26 18.74 -2.35 2.83
CA VAL A 26 17.72 -1.50 2.23
C VAL A 26 16.42 -1.72 3.01
N SER A 27 15.94 -0.67 3.68
CA SER A 27 14.63 -0.65 4.30
C SER A 27 13.58 -0.24 3.28
N PHE A 28 12.36 -0.72 3.49
CA PHE A 28 11.21 -0.40 2.65
C PHE A 28 10.03 -0.12 3.57
N THR A 29 9.52 1.10 3.52
CA THR A 29 8.40 1.56 4.33
C THR A 29 7.18 1.73 3.45
N GLN A 30 6.02 1.34 3.98
CA GLN A 30 4.74 1.49 3.32
C GLN A 30 3.76 2.17 4.25
N THR A 31 3.10 3.20 3.74
CA THR A 31 2.20 4.03 4.54
C THR A 31 0.89 4.23 3.79
N PRO A 32 -0.19 3.53 4.20
CA PRO A 32 -1.53 3.85 3.74
C PRO A 32 -2.02 5.13 4.41
N ASN A 33 -2.56 6.05 3.62
CA ASN A 33 -3.17 7.29 4.11
C ASN A 33 -4.56 7.45 3.50
N ILE A 34 -5.52 7.85 4.34
CA ILE A 34 -6.85 8.26 3.87
C ILE A 34 -6.81 9.77 3.58
N VAL A 35 -7.17 10.15 2.36
CA VAL A 35 -7.11 11.52 1.84
C VAL A 35 -8.46 12.23 1.95
N SER A 36 -9.55 11.51 1.70
CA SER A 36 -10.91 12.06 1.73
C SER A 36 -11.93 10.95 1.99
N ILE A 37 -13.03 11.28 2.66
CA ILE A 37 -14.21 10.42 2.82
C ILE A 37 -15.44 11.22 2.40
N LYS A 38 -16.21 10.70 1.44
CA LYS A 38 -17.46 11.30 0.95
C LYS A 38 -18.53 10.24 0.72
N GLU A 39 -19.79 10.64 0.66
CA GLU A 39 -20.86 9.74 0.24
C GLU A 39 -21.07 9.84 -1.28
N MET A 40 -21.27 8.69 -1.94
CA MET A 40 -21.59 8.64 -3.37
C MET A 40 -22.67 7.59 -3.66
N GLN A 41 -23.38 7.77 -4.76
CA GLN A 41 -24.32 6.78 -5.29
C GLN A 41 -23.66 5.97 -6.40
N MET A 42 -23.71 4.65 -6.29
CA MET A 42 -23.24 3.70 -7.29
C MET A 42 -24.38 2.80 -7.77
N SER A 43 -24.32 2.35 -9.02
CA SER A 43 -25.22 1.31 -9.52
C SER A 43 -24.83 -0.05 -8.95
N GLY A 44 -25.81 -0.80 -8.44
CA GLY A 44 -25.63 -2.14 -7.91
C GLY A 44 -26.76 -3.10 -8.30
N PRO A 45 -26.71 -4.37 -7.85
CA PRO A 45 -27.61 -5.43 -8.29
C PRO A 45 -29.11 -5.17 -8.08
N GLY A 46 -29.47 -4.27 -7.17
CA GLY A 46 -30.85 -3.89 -6.83
C GLY A 46 -31.21 -2.43 -7.08
N GLY A 47 -30.38 -1.67 -7.81
CA GLY A 47 -30.60 -0.23 -8.06
C GLY A 47 -29.44 0.63 -7.60
N ARG A 48 -29.72 1.82 -7.05
CA ARG A 48 -28.68 2.72 -6.54
C ARG A 48 -28.31 2.37 -5.11
N LEU A 49 -27.01 2.24 -4.85
CA LEU A 49 -26.41 2.00 -3.54
C LEU A 49 -25.69 3.27 -3.09
N ASN A 50 -25.99 3.73 -1.88
CA ASN A 50 -25.18 4.76 -1.23
C ASN A 50 -23.98 4.09 -0.56
N VAL A 51 -22.79 4.60 -0.84
CA VAL A 51 -21.53 4.08 -0.29
C VAL A 51 -20.65 5.24 0.16
N LEU A 52 -19.70 4.94 1.04
CA LEU A 52 -18.60 5.85 1.33
C LEU A 52 -17.52 5.66 0.25
N ASP A 53 -17.19 6.73 -0.43
CA ASP A 53 -16.02 6.89 -1.26
C ASP A 53 -14.84 7.35 -0.40
N VAL A 54 -13.90 6.44 -0.17
CA VAL A 54 -12.71 6.68 0.64
C VAL A 54 -11.51 6.79 -0.28
N GLU A 55 -11.10 8.02 -0.55
CA GLU A 55 -9.89 8.30 -1.32
C GLU A 55 -8.66 8.02 -0.46
N PHE A 56 -7.66 7.35 -1.03
CA PHE A 56 -6.43 6.98 -0.34
C PHE A 56 -5.17 7.24 -1.18
N ASP A 57 -4.06 7.39 -0.48
CA ASP A 57 -2.70 7.37 -1.03
C ASP A 57 -1.87 6.33 -0.27
N PHE A 58 -1.27 5.42 -1.01
CA PHE A 58 -0.38 4.40 -0.52
C PHE A 58 1.03 4.69 -0.99
N LEU A 59 1.86 5.16 -0.05
CA LEU A 59 3.22 5.58 -0.33
C LEU A 59 4.19 4.48 0.10
N SER A 60 5.14 4.18 -0.77
CA SER A 60 6.19 3.20 -0.53
C SER A 60 7.54 3.83 -0.80
N ASN A 61 8.42 3.87 0.20
CA ASN A 61 9.72 4.53 0.09
C ASN A 61 10.85 3.59 0.50
N TYR A 62 12.00 3.76 -0.15
CA TYR A 62 13.22 3.06 0.18
C TYR A 62 14.16 3.93 0.99
N GLU A 63 14.83 3.33 1.97
CA GLU A 63 16.02 3.91 2.60
C GLU A 63 17.18 2.90 2.53
N PRO A 64 18.33 3.25 1.93
CA PRO A 64 18.63 4.52 1.24
C PRO A 64 17.75 4.74 -0.01
N ALA A 65 17.63 6.00 -0.44
CA ALA A 65 16.66 6.46 -1.46
C ALA A 65 16.95 5.95 -2.88
N VAL A 66 16.72 4.65 -3.12
CA VAL A 66 16.90 3.98 -4.42
C VAL A 66 15.68 4.07 -5.32
N GLY A 67 14.52 4.39 -4.75
CA GLY A 67 13.27 4.54 -5.48
C GLY A 67 12.10 4.82 -4.56
N SER A 68 10.92 4.95 -5.16
CA SER A 68 9.65 5.16 -4.47
C SER A 68 8.50 4.67 -5.34
N ALA A 69 7.39 4.32 -4.69
CA ALA A 69 6.12 4.02 -5.34
C ALA A 69 4.98 4.81 -4.66
N SER A 70 4.05 5.33 -5.45
CA SER A 70 2.81 5.96 -4.97
C SER A 70 1.64 5.35 -5.73
N ILE A 71 0.66 4.85 -4.98
CA ILE A 71 -0.58 4.29 -5.51
C ILE A 71 -1.73 5.09 -4.91
N LYS A 72 -2.55 5.69 -5.77
CA LYS A 72 -3.74 6.45 -5.39
C LYS A 72 -4.99 5.75 -5.88
N GLY A 73 -6.05 5.89 -5.12
CA GLY A 73 -7.31 5.25 -5.47
C GLY A 73 -8.42 5.53 -4.48
N ASN A 74 -9.48 4.74 -4.62
CA ASN A 74 -10.70 4.84 -3.86
C ASN A 74 -11.12 3.45 -3.35
N VAL A 75 -11.56 3.39 -2.09
CA VAL A 75 -12.27 2.24 -1.52
C VAL A 75 -13.74 2.59 -1.43
N TYR A 76 -14.59 1.73 -1.99
CA TYR A 76 -16.04 1.89 -1.88
C TYR A 76 -16.56 1.01 -0.74
N TYR A 77 -17.00 1.65 0.34
CA TYR A 77 -17.43 1.00 1.57
C TYR A 77 -18.95 1.13 1.76
N GLN A 78 -19.63 0.00 1.86
CA GLN A 78 -21.08 -0.09 1.99
C GLN A 78 -21.47 -0.49 3.40
N GLU A 79 -22.21 0.39 4.06
CA GLU A 79 -22.91 0.08 5.31
C GLU A 79 -24.23 0.84 5.38
N GLY A 80 -25.03 0.67 6.44
CA GLY A 80 -26.25 1.40 6.73
C GLY A 80 -26.06 2.93 6.82
N GLU A 81 -27.15 3.66 6.59
CA GLU A 81 -27.13 5.12 6.49
C GLU A 81 -26.62 5.81 7.77
N GLU A 82 -27.05 5.35 8.95
CA GLU A 82 -26.62 5.91 10.23
C GLU A 82 -25.10 5.77 10.41
N PHE A 83 -24.54 4.62 10.04
CA PHE A 83 -23.10 4.38 10.11
C PHE A 83 -22.34 5.28 9.14
N ARG A 84 -22.79 5.38 7.89
CA ARG A 84 -22.14 6.25 6.89
C ARG A 84 -22.12 7.71 7.32
N ARG A 85 -23.25 8.23 7.84
CA ARG A 85 -23.33 9.59 8.39
C ARG A 85 -22.38 9.80 9.56
N LYS A 86 -22.32 8.86 10.50
CA LYS A 86 -21.38 8.91 11.64
C LYS A 86 -19.93 9.04 11.17
N ILE A 87 -19.51 8.24 10.18
CA ILE A 87 -18.14 8.30 9.65
C ILE A 87 -17.84 9.66 9.01
N ILE A 88 -18.79 10.21 8.23
CA ILE A 88 -18.64 11.52 7.60
C ILE A 88 -18.50 12.62 8.65
N GLU A 89 -19.35 12.63 9.68
CA GLU A 89 -19.27 13.58 10.78
C GLU A 89 -17.95 13.46 11.57
N GLN A 90 -17.44 12.24 11.77
CA GLN A 90 -16.15 12.02 12.39
C GLN A 90 -15.01 12.59 11.53
N TRP A 91 -15.04 12.36 10.22
CA TRP A 91 -14.05 12.85 9.28
C TRP A 91 -14.02 14.38 9.22
N GLU A 92 -15.19 15.01 8.97
CA GLU A 92 -15.33 16.47 8.89
C GLU A 92 -15.00 17.15 10.22
N GLY A 93 -15.39 16.52 11.33
CA GLY A 93 -15.08 16.98 12.69
C GLY A 93 -13.61 16.75 13.10
N LYS A 94 -12.76 16.17 12.24
CA LYS A 94 -11.39 15.76 12.55
C LYS A 94 -11.28 14.92 13.83
N LYS A 95 -12.31 14.12 14.09
CA LYS A 95 -12.38 13.19 15.22
C LYS A 95 -11.74 11.87 14.81
N GLN A 96 -11.44 11.05 15.81
CA GLN A 96 -11.04 9.68 15.57
C GLN A 96 -12.19 8.95 14.85
N LEU A 97 -11.84 8.32 13.72
CA LEU A 97 -12.77 7.48 12.97
C LEU A 97 -13.11 6.23 13.80
N ASP A 98 -14.28 5.66 13.53
CA ASP A 98 -14.66 4.37 14.08
C ASP A 98 -13.56 3.33 13.80
N THR A 99 -13.09 2.66 14.87
CA THR A 99 -11.93 1.75 14.80
C THR A 99 -12.17 0.60 13.83
N ALA A 100 -13.39 0.03 13.82
CA ALA A 100 -13.69 -1.09 12.95
C ALA A 100 -13.64 -0.68 11.47
N PHE A 101 -14.20 0.49 11.14
CA PHE A 101 -14.12 1.06 9.80
C PHE A 101 -12.67 1.36 9.39
N PHE A 102 -11.90 2.02 10.26
CA PHE A 102 -10.52 2.38 9.98
C PHE A 102 -9.66 1.13 9.73
N ASP A 103 -9.73 0.15 10.63
CA ASP A 103 -8.96 -1.09 10.50
C ASP A 103 -9.32 -1.85 9.22
N GLU A 104 -10.61 -1.93 8.89
CA GLU A 104 -11.05 -2.64 7.68
C GLU A 104 -10.58 -1.94 6.39
N VAL A 105 -10.69 -0.62 6.32
CA VAL A 105 -10.21 0.16 5.17
C VAL A 105 -8.69 0.08 5.04
N ILE A 106 -7.94 0.28 6.13
CA ILE A 106 -6.48 0.25 6.11
C ILE A 106 -5.96 -1.14 5.77
N ASN A 107 -6.52 -2.19 6.37
CA ASN A 107 -6.13 -3.57 6.05
C ASN A 107 -6.47 -3.93 4.60
N GLY A 108 -7.61 -3.46 4.11
CA GLY A 108 -8.00 -3.61 2.71
C GLY A 108 -7.03 -2.93 1.74
N ILE A 109 -6.68 -1.66 2.01
CA ILE A 109 -5.69 -0.90 1.24
C ILE A 109 -4.35 -1.63 1.26
N ASN A 110 -3.88 -2.05 2.43
CA ASN A 110 -2.63 -2.79 2.59
C ASN A 110 -2.64 -4.08 1.78
N ALA A 111 -3.66 -4.92 1.92
CA ALA A 111 -3.72 -6.20 1.23
C ALA A 111 -3.62 -6.05 -0.31
N LYS A 112 -4.29 -5.03 -0.87
CA LYS A 112 -4.28 -4.80 -2.33
C LYS A 112 -3.03 -4.05 -2.80
N CYS A 113 -2.69 -2.93 -2.16
CA CYS A 113 -1.61 -2.05 -2.60
C CYS A 113 -0.24 -2.62 -2.29
N TYR A 114 -0.08 -3.43 -1.24
CA TYR A 114 1.17 -4.13 -0.95
C TYR A 114 1.57 -5.02 -2.12
N VAL A 115 0.69 -5.95 -2.52
CA VAL A 115 0.94 -6.88 -3.62
C VAL A 115 1.17 -6.13 -4.93
N PHE A 116 0.34 -5.12 -5.21
CA PHE A 116 0.46 -4.34 -6.44
C PHE A 116 1.76 -3.52 -6.50
N SER A 117 2.16 -2.88 -5.39
CA SER A 117 3.42 -2.13 -5.31
C SER A 117 4.63 -3.04 -5.56
N MET A 118 4.62 -4.26 -5.01
CA MET A 118 5.70 -5.23 -5.23
C MET A 118 5.82 -5.65 -6.69
N MET A 119 4.70 -5.84 -7.38
CA MET A 119 4.70 -6.16 -8.81
C MET A 119 5.34 -5.02 -9.61
N LEU A 120 4.94 -3.76 -9.38
CA LEU A 120 5.49 -2.62 -10.11
C LEU A 120 6.98 -2.40 -9.82
N ILE A 121 7.38 -2.51 -8.56
CA ILE A 121 8.78 -2.39 -8.12
C ILE A 121 9.67 -3.46 -8.79
N LYS A 122 9.16 -4.70 -8.90
CA LYS A 122 9.85 -5.79 -9.59
C LYS A 122 10.12 -5.46 -11.05
N GLU A 123 9.15 -4.87 -11.76
CA GLU A 123 9.32 -4.48 -13.16
C GLU A 123 10.42 -3.42 -13.35
N LEU A 124 10.65 -2.54 -12.37
CA LEU A 124 11.77 -1.59 -12.39
C LEU A 124 13.10 -2.19 -11.90
N GLY A 125 13.12 -3.46 -11.50
CA GLY A 125 14.29 -4.12 -10.92
C GLY A 125 14.76 -3.44 -9.65
N LEU A 126 13.81 -2.92 -8.84
CA LEU A 126 14.08 -2.46 -7.48
C LEU A 126 14.04 -3.66 -6.52
N PRO A 127 14.80 -3.62 -5.41
CA PRO A 127 14.85 -4.70 -4.46
C PRO A 127 13.47 -4.89 -3.81
N ILE A 128 12.80 -6.00 -4.08
CA ILE A 128 11.58 -6.37 -3.36
C ILE A 128 11.96 -6.54 -1.90
N ALA A 129 11.23 -5.90 -0.98
CA ALA A 129 11.37 -6.05 0.46
C ALA A 129 11.03 -7.47 0.92
N THR A 130 11.90 -8.38 0.54
CA THR A 130 12.06 -9.74 1.01
C THR A 130 13.53 -9.82 1.40
N PRO A 131 13.91 -10.62 2.41
CA PRO A 131 15.31 -10.71 2.86
C PRO A 131 16.19 -11.42 1.81
N PHE A 132 16.30 -10.87 0.61
CA PHE A 132 17.33 -11.21 -0.35
C PHE A 132 18.56 -10.41 0.03
N ARG A 133 19.55 -11.12 0.60
CA ARG A 133 20.90 -10.59 0.72
C ARG A 133 21.41 -10.33 -0.70
N TYR A 134 21.68 -9.07 -1.03
CA TYR A 134 22.60 -8.76 -2.12
C TYR A 134 24.00 -9.20 -1.69
N SER A 135 24.30 -10.50 -1.72
CA SER A 135 25.68 -10.96 -1.72
C SER A 135 26.20 -10.85 -3.15
N ALA A 136 26.40 -9.62 -3.62
CA ALA A 136 27.23 -9.35 -4.78
C ALA A 136 28.71 -9.44 -4.38
N SER A 137 29.13 -10.63 -3.93
CA SER A 137 30.55 -10.99 -3.80
C SER A 137 30.70 -12.46 -4.19
N PRO A 138 31.24 -12.77 -5.39
CA PRO A 138 31.54 -14.13 -5.83
C PRO A 138 32.51 -14.89 -4.89
N ASP A 139 33.22 -14.18 -4.01
CA ASP A 139 34.24 -14.75 -3.14
C ASP A 139 33.72 -15.44 -1.87
N ALA A 140 32.47 -15.19 -1.44
CA ALA A 140 31.94 -15.83 -0.23
C ALA A 140 31.50 -17.30 -0.46
N ALA A 141 31.29 -17.73 -1.70
CA ALA A 141 30.84 -19.08 -2.02
C ALA A 141 31.95 -20.16 -1.90
N LYS A 142 33.20 -19.78 -1.61
CA LYS A 142 34.34 -20.73 -1.51
C LYS A 142 34.77 -21.06 -0.07
N ALA A 143 34.18 -20.45 0.96
CA ALA A 143 34.66 -20.62 2.33
C ALA A 143 34.08 -21.83 3.08
N GLU A 144 32.98 -22.44 2.61
CA GLU A 144 32.37 -23.57 3.31
C GLU A 144 32.74 -24.91 2.64
N LYS A 145 34.02 -25.29 2.77
CA LYS A 145 34.39 -26.72 2.65
C LYS A 145 34.08 -27.40 3.98
N PRO A 146 33.32 -28.51 4.01
CA PRO A 146 33.00 -29.21 5.24
C PRO A 146 34.29 -29.82 5.83
N LYS A 147 34.62 -29.46 7.07
CA LYS A 147 35.62 -30.19 7.85
C LYS A 147 35.09 -31.59 8.14
N LYS A 148 35.53 -32.57 7.36
CA LYS A 148 35.54 -33.99 7.77
C LYS A 148 36.59 -34.17 8.86
N LYS A 149 36.17 -34.53 10.07
CA LYS A 149 36.70 -35.64 10.87
C LYS A 149 35.92 -35.77 12.17
#